data_AF-A0A972VPV4-F1
#
_entry.id   AF-A0A972VPV4-F1
#
_cell.length_a   1.000
_cell.length_b   1.000
_cell.length_c   1.000
_cell.angle_alpha   90.00
_cell.angle_beta   90.00
_cell.angle_gamma   90.00
#
_symmetry.space_group_name_H-M   'P 1'
#
loop_
_entity.id
_entity.type
_entity.pdbx_description
1 polymer ?
#
loop_
_entity_poly.entity_id
_entity_poly.type
_entity_poly.pdbx_seq_one_letter_code
_entity_poly.pdbx_strand_id
1 'polypeptide(L)'
;LDIPNLGAVNGDYSGGTLEYSRQLKTMLFSIGIGFGKLNGDVDVSTPVLGREIILPIAHRAKVNLGGSVSTQLVKIHRRFQFLIFDIEFSAAYHHGYYDLQLDGKAELEFGLSSVPIDSPLHYHFHLFKLHPILIKQFESVSISYGFSQLLPFVVRTDDSPISFTPTEQKIDRKTRGGYSHQIQISYSF
;
A
#
# COMPACT_ATOMS: atom_id res chain seq x y z
N LEU A 1 -4.05 0.09 -35.89
CA LEU A 1 -3.23 0.87 -34.95
C LEU A 1 -2.62 -0.13 -33.99
N ASP A 2 -1.45 -0.67 -34.33
CA ASP A 2 -0.63 -1.38 -33.37
C ASP A 2 -0.14 -0.35 -32.36
N ILE A 3 -0.61 -0.43 -31.12
CA ILE A 3 -0.07 0.38 -30.04
C ILE A 3 1.19 -0.37 -29.60
N PRO A 4 2.42 0.10 -29.94
CA PRO A 4 3.62 -0.54 -29.42
C PRO A 4 3.55 -0.52 -27.89
N ASN A 5 3.95 -1.62 -27.26
CA ASN A 5 3.97 -1.77 -25.81
C ASN A 5 4.71 -0.56 -25.19
N LEU A 6 3.98 0.35 -24.54
CA LEU A 6 4.47 1.65 -24.07
C LEU A 6 5.41 1.52 -22.86
N GLY A 7 5.51 0.32 -22.30
CA GLY A 7 6.45 -0.02 -21.26
C GLY A 7 6.04 -1.25 -20.48
N ALA A 8 6.99 -1.79 -19.72
CA ALA A 8 6.75 -2.86 -18.78
C ALA A 8 7.10 -2.38 -17.37
N VAL A 9 6.22 -2.71 -16.42
CA VAL A 9 6.48 -2.58 -15.00
C VAL A 9 6.56 -3.99 -14.44
N ASN A 10 7.74 -4.38 -13.99
CA ASN A 10 7.94 -5.64 -13.28
C ASN A 10 8.32 -5.32 -11.85
N GLY A 11 7.86 -6.15 -10.91
CA GLY A 11 8.26 -6.01 -9.52
C GLY A 11 8.20 -7.34 -8.81
N ASP A 12 9.15 -7.52 -7.92
CA ASP A 12 9.23 -8.67 -7.02
C ASP A 12 9.29 -8.22 -5.57
N TYR A 13 8.73 -9.06 -4.72
CA TYR A 13 8.81 -8.93 -3.28
C TYR A 13 9.17 -10.29 -2.70
N SER A 14 10.17 -10.30 -1.84
CA SER A 14 10.54 -11.48 -1.06
C SER A 14 10.71 -11.09 0.40
N GLY A 15 10.23 -11.91 1.32
CA GLY A 15 10.29 -11.56 2.74
C GLY A 15 9.70 -12.63 3.64
N GLY A 16 9.70 -12.32 4.92
CA GLY A 16 9.15 -13.17 5.96
C GLY A 16 8.56 -12.34 7.09
N THR A 17 7.62 -12.95 7.81
CA THR A 17 6.94 -12.33 8.94
C THR A 17 6.90 -13.30 10.11
N LEU A 18 7.10 -12.79 11.32
CA LEU A 18 6.88 -13.51 12.55
C LEU A 18 5.77 -12.80 13.33
N GLU A 19 4.73 -13.54 13.68
CA GLU A 19 3.62 -13.05 14.51
C GLU A 19 3.51 -13.91 15.77
N TYR A 20 3.38 -13.26 16.91
CA TYR A 20 3.06 -13.88 18.19
C TYR A 20 1.68 -13.43 18.63
N SER A 21 0.81 -14.38 18.91
CA SER A 21 -0.55 -14.13 19.39
C SER A 21 -0.77 -14.75 20.75
N ARG A 22 -1.44 -14.02 21.65
CA ARG A 22 -1.80 -14.47 22.99
C ARG A 22 -3.26 -14.19 23.29
N GLN A 23 -3.99 -15.24 23.67
CA GLN A 23 -5.34 -15.12 24.19
C GLN A 23 -5.30 -14.69 25.67
N LEU A 24 -5.98 -13.62 26.00
CA LEU A 24 -6.18 -13.06 27.34
C LEU A 24 -7.70 -12.95 27.61
N LYS A 25 -8.27 -13.99 28.22
CA LYS A 25 -9.72 -14.12 28.45
C LYS A 25 -10.49 -14.01 27.12
N THR A 26 -11.26 -12.95 26.92
CA THR A 26 -12.05 -12.69 25.69
C THR A 26 -11.33 -11.79 24.69
N MET A 27 -10.07 -11.45 24.94
CA MET A 27 -9.23 -10.61 24.08
C MET A 27 -8.09 -11.43 23.49
N LEU A 28 -7.91 -11.38 22.17
CA LEU A 28 -6.73 -11.85 21.46
C LEU A 28 -5.84 -10.65 21.17
N PHE A 29 -4.60 -10.70 21.66
CA PHE A 29 -3.58 -9.70 21.36
C PHE A 29 -2.50 -10.34 20.47
N SER A 30 -2.08 -9.65 19.41
CA SER A 30 -1.00 -10.11 18.54
C SER A 30 0.00 -9.00 18.27
N ILE A 31 1.28 -9.38 18.25
CA ILE A 31 2.38 -8.53 17.80
C ILE A 31 3.11 -9.24 16.68
N GLY A 32 3.60 -8.48 15.71
CA GLY A 32 4.35 -9.06 14.62
C GLY A 32 5.46 -8.14 14.14
N ILE A 33 6.47 -8.77 13.56
CA ILE A 33 7.55 -8.12 12.83
C ILE A 33 7.69 -8.78 11.47
N GLY A 34 8.12 -8.03 10.49
CA GLY A 34 8.35 -8.54 9.14
C GLY A 34 9.52 -7.83 8.49
N PHE A 35 10.15 -8.52 7.56
CA PHE A 35 11.27 -8.02 6.79
C PHE A 35 11.15 -8.52 5.36
N GLY A 36 11.55 -7.70 4.41
CA GLY A 36 11.56 -8.09 3.01
C GLY A 36 12.45 -7.22 2.16
N LYS A 37 12.57 -7.62 0.91
CA LYS A 37 13.18 -6.86 -0.17
C LYS A 37 12.14 -6.63 -1.25
N LEU A 38 12.17 -5.44 -1.82
CA LEU A 38 11.35 -5.02 -2.94
C LEU A 38 12.28 -4.64 -4.07
N ASN A 39 12.06 -5.19 -5.25
CA ASN A 39 12.67 -4.69 -6.47
C ASN A 39 11.58 -4.40 -7.49
N GLY A 40 11.79 -3.40 -8.31
CA GLY A 40 10.89 -3.01 -9.37
C GLY A 40 11.66 -2.37 -10.50
N ASP A 41 11.36 -2.79 -11.72
CA ASP A 41 11.93 -2.24 -12.93
C ASP A 41 10.81 -1.65 -13.77
N VAL A 42 11.01 -0.42 -14.21
CA VAL A 42 10.12 0.32 -15.09
C VAL A 42 10.91 0.67 -16.34
N ASP A 43 10.54 0.08 -17.48
CA ASP A 43 11.07 0.44 -18.79
C ASP A 43 9.92 1.04 -19.61
N VAL A 44 9.99 2.34 -19.87
CA VAL A 44 8.99 3.07 -20.65
C VAL A 44 9.65 3.55 -21.92
N SER A 45 9.01 3.31 -23.06
CA SER A 45 9.45 3.83 -24.35
C SER A 45 8.31 4.52 -25.07
N THR A 46 8.60 5.70 -25.59
CA THR A 46 7.65 6.48 -26.39
C THR A 46 8.04 6.37 -27.86
N PRO A 47 7.07 6.14 -28.77
CA PRO A 47 7.36 6.22 -30.19
C PRO A 47 7.71 7.67 -30.55
N VAL A 48 8.85 7.85 -31.23
CA VAL A 48 9.28 9.16 -31.73
C VAL A 48 8.40 9.54 -32.92
N LEU A 49 7.46 10.46 -32.72
CA LEU A 49 6.65 11.05 -33.78
C LEU A 49 7.18 12.44 -34.13
N GLY A 50 7.72 12.59 -35.34
CA GLY A 50 8.06 13.89 -35.93
C GLY A 50 9.54 14.27 -35.80
N ARG A 51 10.29 14.03 -36.88
CA ARG A 51 11.72 14.36 -37.06
C ARG A 51 12.01 15.86 -37.21
N GLU A 52 11.07 16.73 -36.85
CA GLU A 52 11.11 18.18 -37.15
C GLU A 52 11.47 19.07 -35.94
N ILE A 53 11.68 18.52 -34.74
CA ILE A 53 12.01 19.30 -33.54
C ILE A 53 13.51 19.21 -33.24
N ILE A 54 14.17 20.36 -33.05
CA ILE A 54 15.64 20.50 -32.85
C ILE A 54 16.10 20.10 -31.43
N LEU A 55 15.17 19.81 -30.52
CA LEU A 55 15.47 19.44 -29.13
C LEU A 55 15.57 17.93 -28.98
N PRO A 56 16.58 17.39 -28.26
CA PRO A 56 16.68 15.96 -28.02
C PRO A 56 15.48 15.47 -27.20
N ILE A 57 14.70 14.55 -27.78
CA ILE A 57 13.53 13.95 -27.12
C ILE A 57 13.97 12.68 -26.37
N ALA A 58 13.52 12.52 -25.12
CA ALA A 58 13.64 11.25 -24.40
C ALA A 58 12.69 10.23 -25.03
N HIS A 59 13.24 9.12 -25.54
CA HIS A 59 12.45 8.08 -26.22
C HIS A 59 12.43 6.76 -25.44
N ARG A 60 13.28 6.65 -24.40
CA ARG A 60 13.25 5.56 -23.44
C ARG A 60 13.69 6.03 -22.06
N ALA A 61 13.01 5.57 -21.02
CA ALA A 61 13.38 5.76 -19.63
C ALA A 61 13.39 4.41 -18.93
N LYS A 62 14.53 4.08 -18.30
CA LYS A 62 14.65 2.94 -17.40
C LYS A 62 14.80 3.43 -15.98
N VAL A 63 13.97 2.93 -15.10
CA VAL A 63 14.01 3.22 -13.67
C VAL A 63 13.95 1.91 -12.92
N ASN A 64 14.92 1.71 -12.04
CA ASN A 64 15.01 0.58 -11.14
C ASN A 64 14.76 1.13 -9.73
N LEU A 65 13.90 0.47 -8.98
CA LEU A 65 13.58 0.76 -7.59
C LEU A 65 13.90 -0.49 -6.80
N GLY A 66 14.91 -0.45 -5.95
CA GLY A 66 15.34 -1.59 -5.15
C GLY A 66 15.48 -1.21 -3.69
N GLY A 67 15.17 -2.10 -2.76
CA GLY A 67 15.36 -1.78 -1.36
C GLY A 67 14.85 -2.81 -0.37
N SER A 68 14.89 -2.41 0.90
CA SER A 68 14.46 -3.22 2.02
C SER A 68 13.21 -2.64 2.68
N VAL A 69 12.42 -3.53 3.25
CA VAL A 69 11.20 -3.19 3.99
C VAL A 69 11.29 -3.87 5.35
N SER A 70 11.00 -3.11 6.40
CA SER A 70 10.76 -3.66 7.73
C SER A 70 9.38 -3.25 8.20
N THR A 71 8.66 -4.17 8.85
CA THR A 71 7.29 -3.92 9.29
C THR A 71 7.10 -4.33 10.73
N GLN A 72 6.25 -3.59 11.43
CA GLN A 72 5.78 -3.87 12.77
C GLN A 72 4.26 -3.91 12.76
N LEU A 73 3.72 -4.78 13.61
CA LEU A 73 2.30 -5.03 13.69
C LEU A 73 1.87 -5.15 15.13
N VAL A 74 0.77 -4.48 15.48
CA VAL A 74 0.05 -4.69 16.72
C VAL A 74 -1.42 -4.88 16.38
N LYS A 75 -2.04 -5.96 16.86
CA LYS A 75 -3.46 -6.28 16.66
C LYS A 75 -4.12 -6.58 18.00
N ILE A 76 -5.33 -6.07 18.16
CA ILE A 76 -6.26 -6.51 19.19
C ILE A 76 -7.54 -7.01 18.54
N HIS A 77 -8.06 -8.09 19.07
CA HIS A 77 -9.40 -8.57 18.78
C HIS A 77 -10.09 -8.88 20.10
N ARG A 78 -11.34 -8.48 20.27
CA ARG A 78 -12.10 -8.73 21.49
C ARG A 78 -13.54 -9.06 21.15
N ARG A 79 -14.05 -10.13 21.73
CA ARG A 79 -15.48 -10.43 21.74
C ARG A 79 -16.08 -10.11 23.10
N PHE A 80 -17.21 -9.43 23.11
CA PHE A 80 -17.96 -9.14 24.34
C PHE A 80 -19.44 -8.93 24.03
N GLN A 81 -20.28 -9.13 25.05
CA GLN A 81 -21.72 -8.87 24.93
C GLN A 81 -22.02 -7.47 25.43
N PHE A 82 -22.87 -6.75 24.72
CA PHE A 82 -23.40 -5.47 25.14
C PHE A 82 -24.90 -5.42 24.84
N LEU A 83 -25.69 -5.34 25.91
CA LEU A 83 -27.15 -5.49 25.84
C LEU A 83 -27.53 -6.82 25.15
N ILE A 84 -28.31 -6.75 24.08
CA ILE A 84 -28.77 -7.90 23.29
C ILE A 84 -27.86 -8.22 22.09
N PHE A 85 -26.70 -7.57 22.01
CA PHE A 85 -25.76 -7.72 20.89
C PHE A 85 -24.47 -8.40 21.36
N ASP A 86 -24.00 -9.32 20.55
CA ASP A 86 -22.62 -9.79 20.57
C ASP A 86 -21.78 -8.82 19.73
N ILE A 87 -20.68 -8.32 20.29
CA ILE A 87 -19.78 -7.39 19.61
C ILE A 87 -18.43 -8.08 19.40
N GLU A 88 -17.97 -8.11 18.16
CA GLU A 88 -16.61 -8.48 17.79
C GLU A 88 -15.86 -7.21 17.35
N PHE A 89 -14.90 -6.78 18.14
CA PHE A 89 -14.12 -5.59 17.86
C PHE A 89 -12.69 -5.98 17.49
N SER A 90 -12.22 -5.55 16.32
CA SER A 90 -10.82 -5.68 15.93
C SER A 90 -10.21 -4.32 15.65
N ALA A 91 -8.99 -4.09 16.15
CA ALA A 91 -8.17 -2.96 15.78
C ALA A 91 -6.75 -3.43 15.48
N ALA A 92 -6.13 -2.86 14.46
CA ALA A 92 -4.75 -3.15 14.11
C ALA A 92 -4.00 -1.87 13.75
N TYR A 93 -2.73 -1.84 14.10
CA TYR A 93 -1.78 -0.85 13.68
C TYR A 93 -0.63 -1.56 12.96
N HIS A 94 -0.38 -1.13 11.73
CA HIS A 94 0.76 -1.57 10.93
C HIS A 94 1.68 -0.37 10.73
N HIS A 95 2.96 -0.57 10.98
CA HIS A 95 4.03 0.35 10.63
C HIS A 95 4.96 -0.34 9.66
N GLY A 96 5.30 0.31 8.56
CA GLY A 96 6.31 -0.13 7.61
C GLY A 96 7.35 0.95 7.44
N TYR A 97 8.62 0.60 7.53
CA TYR A 97 9.73 1.43 7.08
C TYR A 97 10.27 0.85 5.78
N TYR A 98 10.30 1.69 4.75
CA TYR A 98 10.77 1.38 3.41
C TYR A 98 12.05 2.17 3.18
N ASP A 99 13.13 1.45 2.95
CA ASP A 99 14.45 1.98 2.63
C ASP A 99 14.75 1.57 1.19
N LEU A 100 14.47 2.48 0.26
CA LEU A 100 14.51 2.22 -1.17
C LEU A 100 15.55 3.11 -1.85
N GLN A 101 16.14 2.59 -2.91
CA GLN A 101 17.03 3.29 -3.82
C GLN A 101 16.37 3.36 -5.19
N LEU A 102 16.32 4.56 -5.77
CA LEU A 102 15.85 4.76 -7.13
C LEU A 102 17.04 5.09 -8.03
N ASP A 103 17.28 4.21 -8.99
CA ASP A 103 18.32 4.34 -9.99
C ASP A 103 17.67 4.45 -11.37
N GLY A 104 17.96 5.50 -12.12
CA GLY A 104 17.32 5.72 -13.41
C GLY A 104 18.21 6.36 -14.45
N LYS A 105 17.98 6.03 -15.72
CA LYS A 105 18.62 6.66 -16.88
C LYS A 105 17.58 6.84 -17.99
N ALA A 106 17.58 8.01 -18.61
CA ALA A 106 16.82 8.23 -19.84
C ALA A 106 17.76 8.21 -21.05
N GLU A 107 17.40 7.46 -22.07
CA GLU A 107 18.03 7.49 -23.38
C GLU A 107 17.32 8.58 -24.21
N LEU A 108 18.12 9.56 -24.63
CA LEU A 108 17.72 10.68 -25.47
C LEU A 108 18.07 10.38 -26.94
N GLU A 109 17.43 11.07 -27.87
CA GLU A 109 17.84 11.01 -29.28
C GLU A 109 19.34 11.31 -29.49
N PHE A 110 19.87 10.86 -30.63
CA PHE A 110 21.28 11.04 -31.03
C PHE A 110 22.31 10.31 -30.15
N GLY A 111 21.89 9.25 -29.45
CA GLY A 111 22.79 8.45 -28.59
C GLY A 111 23.19 9.18 -27.30
N LEU A 112 22.48 10.25 -26.96
CA LEU A 112 22.68 10.98 -25.71
C LEU A 112 22.00 10.23 -24.56
N SER A 113 22.60 10.25 -23.38
CA SER A 113 21.99 9.72 -22.15
C SER A 113 21.81 10.86 -21.15
N SER A 114 20.73 10.83 -20.38
CA SER A 114 20.57 11.76 -19.26
C SER A 114 21.63 11.50 -18.20
N VAL A 115 21.86 12.51 -17.35
CA VAL A 115 22.54 12.28 -16.07
C VAL A 115 21.76 11.18 -15.33
N PRO A 116 22.43 10.14 -14.82
CA PRO A 116 21.76 9.12 -14.02
C PRO A 116 21.13 9.73 -12.79
N ILE A 117 19.90 9.33 -12.51
CA ILE A 117 19.26 9.57 -11.23
C ILE A 117 19.71 8.45 -10.31
N ASP A 118 20.25 8.82 -9.16
CA ASP A 118 20.64 7.93 -8.07
C ASP A 118 20.16 8.64 -6.81
N SER A 119 19.06 8.16 -6.23
CA SER A 119 18.39 8.88 -5.15
C SER A 119 17.72 7.96 -4.14
N PRO A 120 18.00 8.12 -2.83
CA PRO A 120 17.34 7.35 -1.80
C PRO A 120 15.89 7.81 -1.65
N LEU A 121 15.02 6.88 -1.26
CA LEU A 121 13.61 7.10 -0.99
C LEU A 121 13.26 6.36 0.31
N HIS A 122 13.11 7.12 1.40
CA HIS A 122 12.82 6.58 2.74
C HIS A 122 11.41 6.96 3.17
N TYR A 123 10.58 5.96 3.45
CA TYR A 123 9.20 6.16 3.86
C TYR A 123 8.85 5.42 5.14
N HIS A 124 8.14 6.11 6.03
CA HIS A 124 7.32 5.47 7.06
C HIS A 124 5.87 5.42 6.59
N PHE A 125 5.35 4.20 6.46
CA PHE A 125 3.95 3.93 6.19
C PHE A 125 3.26 3.50 7.48
N HIS A 126 2.21 4.20 7.85
CA HIS A 126 1.38 3.91 9.02
C HIS A 126 -0.02 3.55 8.53
N LEU A 127 -0.59 2.47 9.04
CA LEU A 127 -1.95 2.05 8.72
C LEU A 127 -2.68 1.62 9.99
N PHE A 128 -3.71 2.39 10.33
CA PHE A 128 -4.66 2.00 11.36
C PHE A 128 -5.87 1.32 10.70
N LYS A 129 -6.26 0.16 11.22
CA LYS A 129 -7.44 -0.58 10.80
C LYS A 129 -8.38 -0.73 11.98
N LEU A 130 -9.64 -0.37 11.80
CA LEU A 130 -10.72 -0.61 12.75
C LEU A 130 -11.78 -1.47 12.09
N HIS A 131 -12.26 -2.50 12.78
CA HIS A 131 -13.27 -3.41 12.27
C HIS A 131 -14.20 -3.93 13.37
N PRO A 132 -15.18 -3.12 13.83
CA PRO A 132 -16.27 -3.58 14.67
C PRO A 132 -17.34 -4.35 13.88
N ILE A 133 -17.83 -5.43 14.46
CA ILE A 133 -18.99 -6.20 14.00
C ILE A 133 -19.98 -6.29 15.16
N LEU A 134 -21.23 -5.89 14.89
CA LEU A 134 -22.37 -6.07 15.77
C LEU A 134 -23.16 -7.28 15.30
N ILE A 135 -23.46 -8.21 16.19
CA ILE A 135 -24.17 -9.46 15.88
C ILE A 135 -25.39 -9.55 16.77
N LYS A 136 -26.55 -9.86 16.18
CA LYS A 136 -27.78 -10.17 16.90
C LYS A 136 -28.33 -11.52 16.45
N GLN A 137 -28.46 -12.44 17.40
CA GLN A 137 -29.04 -13.76 17.18
C GLN A 137 -30.53 -13.75 17.49
N PHE A 138 -31.32 -14.37 16.62
CA PHE A 138 -32.76 -14.64 16.74
C PHE A 138 -32.99 -16.12 16.43
N GLU A 139 -32.97 -17.00 17.42
CA GLU A 139 -33.17 -18.46 17.21
C GLU A 139 -32.29 -18.99 16.05
N SER A 140 -32.90 -19.36 14.92
CA SER A 140 -32.23 -19.85 13.71
C SER A 140 -31.62 -18.77 12.81
N VAL A 141 -31.85 -17.48 13.06
CA VAL A 141 -31.39 -16.36 12.24
C VAL A 141 -30.35 -15.54 13.00
N SER A 142 -29.24 -15.20 12.35
CA SER A 142 -28.25 -14.23 12.83
C SER A 142 -28.19 -13.05 11.89
N ILE A 143 -28.23 -11.82 12.42
CA ILE A 143 -27.98 -10.60 11.64
C ILE A 143 -26.71 -9.96 12.18
N SER A 144 -25.75 -9.71 11.31
CA SER A 144 -24.55 -8.96 11.65
C SER A 144 -24.37 -7.72 10.78
N TYR A 145 -23.85 -6.67 11.39
CA TYR A 145 -23.43 -5.43 10.74
C TYR A 145 -21.96 -5.19 11.07
N GLY A 146 -21.13 -5.20 10.03
CA GLY A 146 -19.71 -4.89 10.10
C GLY A 146 -19.41 -3.52 9.51
N PHE A 147 -18.50 -2.80 10.15
CA PHE A 147 -17.89 -1.59 9.61
C PHE A 147 -16.38 -1.79 9.58
N SER A 148 -15.72 -1.40 8.49
CA SER A 148 -14.27 -1.35 8.42
C SER A 148 -13.82 0.05 8.06
N GLN A 149 -12.76 0.54 8.71
CA GLN A 149 -12.07 1.77 8.35
C GLN A 149 -10.58 1.50 8.27
N LEU A 150 -9.96 1.92 7.17
CA LEU A 150 -8.51 2.02 7.03
C LEU A 150 -8.12 3.49 7.10
N LEU A 151 -7.08 3.83 7.85
CA LEU A 151 -6.52 5.18 7.94
C LEU A 151 -5.03 5.11 7.64
N PRO A 152 -4.63 5.29 6.36
CA PRO A 152 -3.23 5.33 5.98
C PRO A 152 -2.62 6.70 6.23
N PHE A 153 -1.35 6.72 6.61
CA PHE A 153 -0.54 7.93 6.76
C PHE A 153 0.89 7.62 6.34
N VAL A 154 1.46 8.44 5.46
CA VAL A 154 2.80 8.21 4.91
C VAL A 154 3.66 9.43 5.23
N VAL A 155 4.84 9.19 5.78
CA VAL A 155 5.86 10.20 6.04
C VAL A 155 7.09 9.85 5.24
N ARG A 156 7.65 10.83 4.55
CA ARG A 156 8.93 10.71 3.89
C ARG A 156 10.02 11.33 4.76
N THR A 157 11.19 10.71 4.82
CA THR A 157 12.29 11.12 5.72
C THR A 157 13.63 11.29 5.03
N ASP A 158 13.70 11.15 3.71
CA ASP A 158 14.89 11.46 2.91
C ASP A 158 14.81 12.87 2.29
N ASP A 159 15.99 13.37 1.87
CA ASP A 159 16.15 14.66 1.19
C ASP A 159 16.18 14.52 -0.35
N SER A 160 15.70 13.41 -0.93
CA SER A 160 15.82 13.22 -2.38
C SER A 160 15.02 14.27 -3.16
N PRO A 161 15.60 14.82 -4.25
CA PRO A 161 15.00 15.89 -5.03
C PRO A 161 13.74 15.43 -5.80
N ILE A 162 13.54 14.13 -5.93
CA ILE A 162 12.35 13.54 -6.54
C ILE A 162 11.19 13.84 -5.61
N SER A 163 10.17 14.59 -6.01
CA SER A 163 8.98 14.82 -5.19
C SER A 163 7.72 14.31 -5.89
N PHE A 164 6.94 13.51 -5.18
CA PHE A 164 5.61 13.09 -5.65
C PHE A 164 4.62 14.15 -5.19
N THR A 165 4.30 15.10 -6.05
CA THR A 165 3.29 16.10 -5.77
C THR A 165 1.92 15.57 -6.19
N PRO A 166 0.90 15.66 -5.33
CA PRO A 166 -0.46 15.34 -5.75
C PRO A 166 -0.86 16.32 -6.86
N THR A 167 -1.43 15.80 -7.95
CA THR A 167 -1.87 16.60 -9.11
C THR A 167 -2.98 17.59 -8.74
N GLU A 168 -3.68 17.35 -7.62
CA GLU A 168 -4.71 18.24 -7.09
C GLU A 168 -4.42 18.60 -5.62
N GLN A 169 -4.48 19.90 -5.29
CA GLN A 169 -4.40 20.41 -3.90
C GLN A 169 -5.68 20.14 -3.09
N LYS A 170 -6.78 19.77 -3.74
CA LYS A 170 -8.01 19.39 -3.04
C LYS A 170 -7.82 18.01 -2.46
N ILE A 171 -7.99 17.92 -1.14
CA ILE A 171 -8.01 16.65 -0.41
C ILE A 171 -9.18 15.83 -0.94
N ASP A 172 -8.92 14.86 -1.83
CA ASP A 172 -9.94 13.92 -2.28
C ASP A 172 -10.34 13.04 -1.09
N ARG A 173 -11.61 13.13 -0.67
CA ARG A 173 -12.14 12.33 0.43
C ARG A 173 -12.15 10.83 0.10
N LYS A 174 -12.03 10.44 -1.18
CA LYS A 174 -11.91 9.04 -1.60
C LYS A 174 -10.55 8.42 -1.27
N THR A 175 -9.48 9.21 -1.12
CA THR A 175 -8.11 8.69 -0.97
C THR A 175 -7.66 8.54 0.49
N ARG A 176 -8.46 8.96 1.47
CA ARG A 176 -8.14 8.92 2.91
C ARG A 176 -8.36 7.57 3.62
N GLY A 177 -8.26 6.48 2.86
CA GLY A 177 -8.42 5.13 3.36
C GLY A 177 -9.88 4.66 3.30
N GLY A 178 -10.05 3.46 2.75
CA GLY A 178 -11.35 2.90 2.46
C GLY A 178 -12.16 2.66 3.72
N TYR A 179 -13.44 3.02 3.65
CA TYR A 179 -14.45 2.51 4.56
C TYR A 179 -15.28 1.46 3.84
N SER A 180 -15.69 0.42 4.56
CA SER A 180 -16.63 -0.58 4.05
C SER A 180 -17.69 -0.89 5.09
N HIS A 181 -18.89 -1.14 4.59
CA HIS A 181 -20.02 -1.58 5.40
C HIS A 181 -20.44 -2.95 4.87
N GLN A 182 -20.71 -3.86 5.79
CA GLN A 182 -21.17 -5.20 5.48
C GLN A 182 -22.39 -5.51 6.33
N ILE A 183 -23.47 -5.96 5.70
CA ILE A 183 -24.61 -6.56 6.40
C ILE A 183 -24.62 -8.02 5.99
N GLN A 184 -24.67 -8.91 6.96
CA GLN A 184 -24.78 -10.35 6.73
C GLN A 184 -25.98 -10.89 7.51
N ILE A 185 -26.75 -11.75 6.85
CA ILE A 185 -27.83 -12.51 7.45
C ILE A 185 -27.47 -13.98 7.29
N SER A 186 -27.33 -14.69 8.39
CA SER A 186 -27.02 -16.12 8.41
C SER A 186 -28.22 -16.88 8.95
N TYR A 187 -28.54 -18.03 8.37
CA TYR A 187 -29.60 -18.91 8.83
C TYR A 187 -29.00 -20.28 9.15
N SER A 188 -29.27 -20.80 10.35
CA SER A 188 -28.79 -22.10 10.82
C SER A 188 -29.98 -22.99 11.21
N PHE A 189 -30.07 -24.17 10.58
CA PHE A 189 -31.04 -25.21 10.87
C PHE A 189 -30.53 -26.14 11.97
#